data_AF-A0A1H3RZW2-F1
#
_entry.id   AF-A0A1H3RZW2-F1
#
_cell.length_a   1.000
_cell.length_b   1.000
_cell.length_c   1.000
_cell.angle_alpha   90.00
_cell.angle_beta   90.00
_cell.angle_gamma   90.00
#
_symmetry.space_group_name_H-M   'P 1'
#
loop_
_entity.id
_entity.type
_entity.pdbx_description
1 polymer ?
#
loop_
_entity_poly.entity_id
_entity_poly.type
_entity_poly.pdbx_seq_one_letter_code
_entity_poly.pdbx_strand_id
1 'polypeptide(L)'
;MPNADTQPELRVVHDALASALAGRSDLYVRWGPELARDPSAAAAALRAAGASWDWVALGFSARSFWDLHVGILPVESGYSVGLHWTSAVDQDVHPWAPIAVPRGELRYATVAGEYQLLCTDANGVAVHSTQSTADAALEIAARVLPRIGA
;
A
#
# COMPACT_ATOMS: atom_id res chain seq x y z
N MET A 1 3.02 17.91 -18.73
CA MET A 1 4.22 17.44 -18.00
C MET A 1 3.85 17.35 -16.54
N PRO A 2 4.04 16.23 -15.83
CA PRO A 2 3.89 16.25 -14.38
C PRO A 2 5.06 17.07 -13.81
N ASN A 3 4.73 18.01 -12.92
CA ASN A 3 5.70 18.83 -12.19
C ASN A 3 6.62 17.91 -11.37
N ALA A 4 7.93 18.14 -11.45
CA ALA A 4 8.93 17.39 -10.68
C ALA A 4 8.97 17.78 -9.18
N ASP A 5 7.99 18.55 -8.68
CA ASP A 5 7.91 19.07 -7.31
C ASP A 5 6.81 18.43 -6.45
N THR A 6 6.12 17.41 -6.95
CA THR A 6 5.27 16.52 -6.14
C THR A 6 6.14 15.35 -5.63
N GLN A 7 6.46 15.11 -4.36
CA GLN A 7 5.91 15.50 -3.06
C GLN A 7 7.01 15.24 -1.98
N PRO A 8 7.61 16.25 -1.35
CA PRO A 8 8.55 16.05 -0.24
C PRO A 8 7.96 15.20 0.89
N GLU A 9 6.66 15.30 1.10
CA GLU A 9 5.95 14.68 2.22
C GLU A 9 5.82 13.16 2.12
N LEU A 10 5.59 12.62 0.90
CA LEU A 10 5.52 11.19 0.68
C LEU A 10 6.89 10.53 0.96
N ARG A 11 7.99 11.23 0.64
CA ARG A 11 9.36 10.77 0.93
C ARG A 11 9.60 10.68 2.44
N VAL A 12 9.05 11.60 3.22
CA VAL A 12 9.10 11.52 4.70
C VAL A 12 8.36 10.27 5.20
N VAL A 13 7.20 9.91 4.62
CA VAL A 13 6.50 8.67 4.98
C VAL A 13 7.36 7.45 4.66
N HIS A 14 7.97 7.41 3.48
CA HIS A 14 8.89 6.35 3.09
C HIS A 14 10.05 6.20 4.09
N ASP A 15 10.71 7.30 4.42
CA ASP A 15 11.88 7.27 5.31
C ASP A 15 11.49 6.90 6.74
N ALA A 16 10.32 7.34 7.22
CA ALA A 16 9.77 6.93 8.52
C ALA A 16 9.50 5.42 8.58
N LEU A 17 8.87 4.85 7.54
CA LEU A 17 8.65 3.41 7.45
C LEU A 17 9.97 2.65 7.36
N ALA A 18 10.91 3.11 6.53
CA ALA A 18 12.21 2.47 6.39
C ALA A 18 12.97 2.43 7.72
N SER A 19 12.91 3.53 8.49
CA SER A 19 13.47 3.58 9.85
C SER A 19 12.75 2.63 10.81
N ALA A 20 11.42 2.55 10.76
CA ALA A 20 10.64 1.67 11.63
C ALA A 20 10.84 0.17 11.33
N LEU A 21 11.22 -0.15 10.08
CA LEU A 21 11.55 -1.52 9.67
C LEU A 21 13.03 -1.88 9.88
N ALA A 22 13.86 -1.00 10.44
CA ALA A 22 15.27 -1.30 10.66
C ALA A 22 15.44 -2.58 11.51
N GLY A 23 16.10 -3.58 10.94
CA GLY A 23 16.32 -4.89 11.58
C GLY A 23 15.20 -5.92 11.37
N ARG A 24 14.15 -5.59 10.63
CA ARG A 24 13.10 -6.54 10.22
C ARG A 24 13.40 -7.13 8.84
N SER A 25 13.22 -8.44 8.70
CA SER A 25 13.41 -9.16 7.43
C SER A 25 12.09 -9.64 6.82
N ASP A 26 10.99 -9.55 7.56
CA ASP A 26 9.65 -10.02 7.18
C ASP A 26 8.83 -8.97 6.43
N LEU A 27 9.24 -7.70 6.49
CA LEU A 27 8.64 -6.56 5.80
C LEU A 27 9.70 -5.74 5.07
N TYR A 28 9.30 -5.06 3.99
CA TYR A 28 10.15 -4.09 3.29
C TYR A 28 9.30 -2.93 2.73
N VAL A 29 9.92 -1.76 2.58
CA VAL A 29 9.28 -0.59 1.96
C VAL A 29 9.57 -0.56 0.45
N ARG A 30 8.59 -0.16 -0.35
CA ARG A 30 8.76 0.20 -1.76
C ARG A 30 8.31 1.62 -2.03
N TRP A 31 9.05 2.29 -2.90
CA TRP A 31 8.75 3.62 -3.42
C TRP A 31 8.21 3.46 -4.85
N GLY A 32 6.99 3.93 -5.11
CA GLY A 32 6.35 3.78 -6.41
C GLY A 32 7.19 4.29 -7.59
N PRO A 33 7.81 5.47 -7.51
CA PRO A 33 8.69 5.96 -8.58
C PRO A 33 9.89 5.06 -8.90
N GLU A 34 10.39 4.27 -7.94
CA GLU A 34 11.46 3.28 -8.19
C GLU A 34 10.93 2.07 -8.98
N LEU A 35 9.65 1.74 -8.84
CA LEU A 35 8.99 0.65 -9.54
C LEU A 35 8.39 1.05 -10.89
N ALA A 36 8.41 2.34 -11.24
CA ALA A 36 7.89 2.85 -12.51
C ALA A 36 8.51 2.17 -13.74
N ARG A 37 9.74 1.66 -13.62
CA ARG A 37 10.47 0.94 -14.68
C ARG A 37 10.60 -0.56 -14.43
N ASP A 38 9.91 -1.09 -13.43
CA ASP A 38 9.92 -2.52 -13.14
C ASP A 38 9.42 -3.33 -14.36
N PRO A 39 10.12 -4.40 -14.76
CA PRO A 39 9.81 -5.16 -15.97
C PRO A 39 8.66 -6.16 -15.81
N SER A 40 8.09 -6.31 -14.61
CA SER A 40 6.98 -7.22 -14.36
C SER A 40 5.73 -6.87 -15.17
N ALA A 41 4.89 -7.89 -15.40
CA ALA A 41 3.60 -7.72 -16.06
C ALA A 41 2.67 -6.76 -15.28
N ALA A 42 2.71 -6.78 -13.95
CA ALA A 42 1.93 -5.88 -13.10
C ALA A 42 2.32 -4.42 -13.33
N ALA A 43 3.62 -4.12 -13.28
CA ALA A 43 4.10 -2.77 -13.56
C ALA A 43 3.81 -2.32 -15.01
N ALA A 44 3.88 -3.24 -15.97
CA ALA A 44 3.51 -2.97 -17.36
C ALA A 44 2.02 -2.62 -17.52
N ALA A 45 1.13 -3.33 -16.82
CA ALA A 45 -0.31 -3.05 -16.83
C ALA A 45 -0.62 -1.66 -16.24
N LEU A 46 -0.02 -1.33 -15.08
CA LEU A 46 -0.17 -0.01 -14.46
C LEU A 46 0.31 1.13 -15.38
N ARG A 47 1.46 0.94 -16.06
CA ARG A 47 1.93 1.90 -17.09
C ARG A 47 0.95 2.04 -18.24
N ALA A 48 0.47 0.92 -18.79
CA ALA A 48 -0.45 0.92 -19.93
C ALA A 48 -1.78 1.63 -19.60
N ALA A 49 -2.21 1.57 -18.34
CA ALA A 49 -3.40 2.26 -17.84
C ALA A 49 -3.16 3.71 -17.43
N GLY A 50 -1.92 4.21 -17.50
CA GLY A 50 -1.59 5.57 -17.07
C GLY A 50 -1.73 5.79 -15.56
N ALA A 51 -1.56 4.73 -14.76
CA ALA A 51 -1.63 4.83 -13.30
C ALA A 51 -0.53 5.76 -12.74
N SER A 52 -0.85 6.43 -11.63
CA SER A 52 0.15 7.21 -10.90
C SER A 52 1.17 6.29 -10.23
N TRP A 53 2.42 6.75 -10.19
CA TRP A 53 3.52 6.10 -9.46
C TRP A 53 3.81 6.79 -8.14
N ASP A 54 3.04 7.81 -7.76
CA ASP A 54 3.24 8.58 -6.53
C ASP A 54 2.61 7.86 -5.33
N TRP A 55 3.28 6.84 -4.82
CA TRP A 55 2.83 6.06 -3.66
C TRP A 55 3.99 5.42 -2.90
N VAL A 56 3.72 5.01 -1.66
CA VAL A 56 4.60 4.15 -0.83
C VAL A 56 3.86 2.87 -0.52
N ALA A 57 4.57 1.76 -0.37
CA ALA A 57 3.95 0.52 0.05
C ALA A 57 4.84 -0.30 0.99
N LEU A 58 4.20 -1.06 1.88
CA LEU A 58 4.84 -2.12 2.66
C LEU A 58 4.60 -3.47 1.99
N GLY A 59 5.66 -4.11 1.53
CA GLY A 59 5.63 -5.47 1.04
C GLY A 59 5.92 -6.48 2.15
N PHE A 60 5.42 -7.70 1.97
CA PHE A 60 5.66 -8.82 2.87
C PHE A 60 6.64 -9.80 2.24
N SER A 61 7.72 -10.17 2.92
CA SER A 61 8.76 -11.04 2.35
C SER A 61 8.28 -12.46 2.00
N ALA A 62 7.20 -12.92 2.63
CA ALA A 62 6.59 -14.23 2.37
C ALA A 62 5.71 -14.27 1.09
N ARG A 63 5.43 -13.12 0.47
CA ARG A 63 4.55 -12.98 -0.69
C ARG A 63 5.20 -12.10 -1.77
N SER A 64 4.74 -12.27 -3.00
CA SER A 64 5.10 -11.33 -4.07
C SER A 64 4.56 -9.94 -3.73
N PHE A 65 5.39 -8.90 -3.93
CA PHE A 65 4.98 -7.50 -3.74
C PHE A 65 3.68 -7.17 -4.49
N TRP A 66 3.62 -7.60 -5.75
CA TRP A 66 2.48 -7.32 -6.63
C TRP A 66 1.22 -8.09 -6.23
N ASP A 67 1.33 -9.17 -5.47
CA ASP A 67 0.17 -9.96 -5.04
C ASP A 67 -0.40 -9.50 -3.70
N LEU A 68 0.43 -8.95 -2.80
CA LEU A 68 0.00 -8.48 -1.49
C LEU A 68 0.94 -7.41 -0.94
N HIS A 69 0.37 -6.24 -0.61
CA HIS A 69 1.09 -5.16 0.07
C HIS A 69 0.12 -4.24 0.81
N VAL A 70 0.65 -3.42 1.72
CA VAL A 70 -0.08 -2.30 2.30
C VAL A 70 0.27 -1.05 1.50
N GLY A 71 -0.69 -0.49 0.78
CA GLY A 71 -0.53 0.70 -0.05
C GLY A 71 -0.76 1.99 0.74
N ILE A 72 0.01 3.03 0.42
CA ILE A 72 -0.12 4.39 0.93
C ILE A 72 -0.16 5.33 -0.28
N LEU A 73 -1.30 5.99 -0.46
CA LEU A 73 -1.56 6.89 -1.56
C LEU A 73 -1.82 8.31 -1.03
N PRO A 74 -1.14 9.35 -1.55
CA PRO A 74 -1.51 10.73 -1.28
C PRO A 74 -2.87 11.03 -1.90
N VAL A 75 -3.73 11.70 -1.15
CA VAL A 75 -5.04 12.19 -1.60
C VAL A 75 -5.21 13.64 -1.18
N GLU A 76 -6.23 14.33 -1.70
CA GLU A 76 -6.41 15.79 -1.53
C GLU A 76 -6.29 16.26 -0.08
N SER A 77 -6.70 15.44 0.89
CA SER A 77 -6.71 15.81 2.31
C SER A 77 -5.66 15.09 3.18
N GLY A 78 -4.70 14.38 2.58
CA GLY A 78 -3.60 13.69 3.27
C GLY A 78 -3.27 12.34 2.64
N TYR A 79 -3.44 11.23 3.36
CA TYR A 79 -3.05 9.89 2.89
C TYR A 79 -4.12 8.82 3.12
N SER A 80 -4.41 8.03 2.08
CA SER A 80 -5.16 6.78 2.23
C SER A 80 -4.17 5.64 2.48
N VAL A 81 -4.51 4.76 3.42
CA VAL A 81 -3.77 3.54 3.72
C VAL A 81 -4.70 2.35 3.54
N GLY A 82 -4.22 1.29 2.91
CA GLY A 82 -5.03 0.10 2.71
C GLY A 82 -4.26 -1.17 2.43
N LEU A 83 -4.96 -2.30 2.58
CA LEU A 83 -4.44 -3.61 2.19
C LEU A 83 -4.86 -3.90 0.75
N HIS A 84 -3.89 -4.19 -0.11
CA HIS A 84 -4.07 -4.45 -1.54
C HIS A 84 -3.69 -5.89 -1.84
N TRP A 85 -4.52 -6.60 -2.62
CA TRP A 85 -4.21 -7.95 -3.05
C TRP A 85 -4.78 -8.31 -4.41
N THR A 86 -4.08 -9.16 -5.16
CA THR A 86 -4.55 -9.60 -6.49
C THR A 86 -5.51 -10.78 -6.39
N SER A 87 -6.20 -11.05 -7.50
CA SER A 87 -7.01 -12.26 -7.65
C SER A 87 -6.22 -13.57 -7.42
N ALA A 88 -4.89 -13.56 -7.57
CA ALA A 88 -4.04 -14.73 -7.36
C ALA A 88 -4.05 -15.21 -5.90
N VAL A 89 -4.30 -14.31 -4.94
CA VAL A 89 -4.32 -14.62 -3.49
C VAL A 89 -5.65 -14.25 -2.83
N ASP A 90 -6.69 -13.91 -3.61
CA ASP A 90 -7.97 -13.42 -3.07
C ASP A 90 -8.64 -14.43 -2.13
N GLN A 91 -8.66 -15.70 -2.50
CA GLN A 91 -9.26 -16.75 -1.66
C GLN A 91 -8.56 -16.89 -0.31
N ASP A 92 -7.25 -16.60 -0.27
CA ASP A 92 -6.45 -16.68 0.95
C ASP A 92 -6.62 -15.43 1.81
N VAL A 93 -6.72 -14.24 1.18
CA VAL A 93 -6.66 -12.94 1.86
C VAL A 93 -8.05 -12.45 2.28
N HIS A 94 -9.02 -12.50 1.37
CA HIS A 94 -10.35 -11.93 1.55
C HIS A 94 -11.04 -12.33 2.86
N PRO A 95 -11.01 -13.61 3.31
CA PRO A 95 -11.71 -14.02 4.53
C PRO A 95 -11.28 -13.29 5.81
N TRP A 96 -10.05 -12.80 5.87
CA TRP A 96 -9.53 -12.09 7.04
C TRP A 96 -9.14 -10.64 6.77
N ALA A 97 -9.18 -10.17 5.53
CA ALA A 97 -8.83 -8.81 5.16
C ALA A 97 -9.62 -7.74 5.96
N PRO A 98 -10.93 -7.88 6.25
CA PRO A 98 -11.67 -6.94 7.10
C PRO A 98 -11.21 -6.89 8.57
N ILE A 99 -10.51 -7.93 9.04
CA ILE A 99 -9.88 -7.95 10.36
C ILE A 99 -8.57 -7.17 10.31
N ALA A 100 -7.82 -7.27 9.22
CA ALA A 100 -6.56 -6.56 9.03
C ALA A 100 -6.76 -5.04 8.88
N VAL A 101 -7.85 -4.63 8.21
CA VAL A 101 -8.25 -3.23 8.04
C VAL A 101 -9.65 -3.02 8.63
N PRO A 102 -9.77 -2.83 9.96
CA PRO A 102 -11.07 -2.61 10.59
C PRO A 102 -11.77 -1.39 10.01
N ARG A 103 -13.06 -1.53 9.68
CA ARG A 103 -13.89 -0.49 9.05
C ARG A 103 -13.43 -0.08 7.64
N GLY A 104 -12.53 -0.85 7.02
CA GLY A 104 -12.14 -0.62 5.65
C GLY A 104 -13.30 -0.86 4.68
N GLU A 105 -13.32 -0.10 3.59
CA GLU A 105 -14.26 -0.31 2.49
C GLU A 105 -13.60 -1.18 1.41
N LEU A 106 -14.26 -2.28 1.03
CA LEU A 106 -13.77 -3.18 -0.02
C LEU A 106 -14.05 -2.57 -1.40
N ARG A 107 -13.00 -2.40 -2.20
CA ARG A 107 -13.06 -1.90 -3.58
C ARG A 107 -12.27 -2.79 -4.51
N TYR A 108 -12.70 -2.87 -5.77
CA TYR A 108 -11.93 -3.52 -6.83
C TYR A 108 -11.35 -2.47 -7.78
N ALA A 109 -10.02 -2.41 -7.86
CA ALA A 109 -9.30 -1.52 -8.74
C ALA A 109 -9.06 -2.22 -10.08
N THR A 110 -10.03 -2.11 -10.99
CA THR A 110 -10.00 -2.76 -12.32
C THR A 110 -8.70 -2.52 -13.09
N VAL A 111 -8.11 -1.32 -12.96
CA VAL A 111 -6.86 -0.94 -13.62
C VAL A 111 -5.65 -1.74 -13.12
N ALA A 112 -5.61 -2.01 -11.82
CA ALA A 112 -4.53 -2.77 -11.19
C ALA A 112 -4.85 -4.27 -11.06
N GLY A 113 -6.11 -4.65 -11.32
CA GLY A 113 -6.58 -6.04 -11.18
C GLY A 113 -6.60 -6.53 -9.74
N GLU A 114 -6.70 -5.62 -8.77
CA GLU A 114 -6.55 -5.91 -7.34
C GLU A 114 -7.78 -5.49 -6.52
N TYR A 115 -8.02 -6.20 -5.42
CA TYR A 115 -8.92 -5.83 -4.36
C TYR A 115 -8.19 -4.97 -3.33
N GLN A 116 -8.90 -4.02 -2.76
CA GLN A 116 -8.37 -3.05 -1.80
C GLN A 116 -9.35 -2.91 -0.63
N LEU A 117 -8.82 -2.90 0.59
CA LEU A 117 -9.52 -2.40 1.77
C LEU A 117 -8.87 -1.11 2.24
N LEU A 118 -9.58 0.01 2.09
CA LEU A 118 -9.09 1.33 2.45
C LEU A 118 -9.71 1.79 3.77
N CYS A 119 -8.88 2.27 4.70
CA CYS A 119 -9.36 2.98 5.89
C CYS A 119 -9.29 4.49 5.64
N THR A 120 -10.38 5.21 5.93
CA THR A 120 -10.47 6.67 5.90
C THR A 120 -10.99 7.18 7.25
N ASP A 121 -10.84 8.47 7.56
CA ASP A 121 -11.45 9.01 8.78
C ASP A 121 -13.00 8.98 8.73
N ALA A 122 -13.63 9.34 9.85
CA ALA A 122 -15.09 9.33 10.00
C ALA A 122 -15.84 10.34 9.10
N ASN A 123 -15.13 11.25 8.45
CA ASN A 123 -15.66 12.20 7.47
C ASN A 123 -15.33 11.79 6.01
N GLY A 124 -14.69 10.63 5.81
CA GLY A 124 -14.18 10.22 4.50
C GLY A 124 -12.94 11.00 4.05
N VAL A 125 -12.34 11.77 4.95
CA VAL A 125 -11.21 12.66 4.72
C VAL A 125 -9.94 11.98 5.23
N ALA A 126 -8.87 12.02 4.44
CA ALA A 126 -7.64 11.34 4.76
C ALA A 126 -6.74 12.18 5.68
N VAL A 127 -7.17 12.56 6.89
CA VAL A 127 -6.39 13.45 7.78
C VAL A 127 -5.34 12.67 8.58
N HIS A 128 -4.48 11.93 7.89
CA HIS A 128 -3.30 11.38 8.53
C HIS A 128 -2.12 12.33 8.35
N SER A 129 -1.53 12.80 9.46
CA SER A 129 -0.15 13.31 9.43
C SER A 129 0.77 12.17 8.97
N THR A 130 1.93 12.52 8.40
CA THR A 130 2.96 11.55 7.97
C THR A 130 3.18 10.41 8.99
N GLN A 131 3.23 10.75 10.29
CA GLN A 131 3.40 9.77 11.36
C GLN A 131 2.22 8.80 11.47
N SER A 132 0.99 9.31 11.52
CA SER A 132 -0.20 8.47 11.65
C SER A 132 -0.44 7.57 10.43
N THR A 133 0.02 7.98 9.24
CA THR A 133 0.01 7.14 8.03
C THR A 133 0.95 5.95 8.18
N ALA A 134 2.17 6.18 8.66
CA ALA A 134 3.16 5.14 8.90
C ALA A 134 2.69 4.16 9.99
N ASP A 135 2.14 4.69 11.09
CA ASP A 135 1.60 3.88 12.19
C ASP A 135 0.45 2.98 11.72
N ALA A 136 -0.50 3.52 10.95
CA ALA A 136 -1.60 2.75 10.39
C ALA A 136 -1.12 1.63 9.46
N ALA A 137 -0.13 1.92 8.60
CA ALA A 137 0.42 0.92 7.69
C ALA A 137 1.12 -0.22 8.45
N LEU A 138 1.87 0.10 9.50
CA LEU A 138 2.52 -0.87 10.38
C LEU A 138 1.50 -1.70 11.17
N GLU A 139 0.40 -1.09 11.64
CA GLU A 139 -0.69 -1.78 12.34
C GLU A 139 -1.40 -2.79 11.42
N ILE A 140 -1.70 -2.41 10.19
CA ILE A 140 -2.25 -3.33 9.18
C ILE A 140 -1.24 -4.46 8.92
N ALA A 141 0.04 -4.14 8.69
CA ALA A 141 1.07 -5.14 8.42
C ALA A 141 1.22 -6.15 9.58
N ALA A 142 1.16 -5.68 10.83
CA ALA A 142 1.21 -6.53 12.02
C ALA A 142 0.02 -7.52 12.10
N ARG A 143 -1.16 -7.14 11.61
CA ARG A 143 -2.33 -8.04 11.53
C ARG A 143 -2.26 -9.03 10.37
N VAL A 144 -1.60 -8.65 9.27
CA VAL A 144 -1.41 -9.47 8.07
C VAL A 144 -0.37 -10.57 8.30
N LEU A 145 0.78 -10.23 8.91
CA LEU A 145 1.93 -11.13 9.04
C LEU A 145 1.59 -12.54 9.58
N PRO A 146 0.78 -12.70 10.65
CA PRO A 146 0.41 -14.03 11.15
C PRO A 146 -0.46 -14.85 10.19
N ARG A 147 -1.01 -14.25 9.13
CA ARG A 147 -1.94 -14.89 8.18
C ARG A 147 -1.29 -15.37 6.90
N ILE A 148 -0.09 -14.86 6.60
CA ILE A 148 0.60 -15.10 5.33
C ILE A 148 1.84 -15.99 5.46
N GLY A 149 2.21 -16.34 6.69
CA GLY A 149 3.38 -17.17 7.04
C GLY A 149 3.05 -18.54 7.61
N ALA A 150 1.81 -19.03 7.44
CA ALA A 150 1.40 -20.39 7.79
C ALA A 150 1.33 -21.28 6.55
#